data_AF-A0A4Q2QQQ5-F1
#
_entry.id   AF-A0A4Q2QQQ5-F1
#
_cell.length_a   1.000
_cell.length_b   1.000
_cell.length_c   1.000
_cell.angle_alpha   90.00
_cell.angle_beta   90.00
_cell.angle_gamma   90.00
#
_symmetry.space_group_name_H-M   'P 1'
#
loop_
_entity.id
_entity.type
_entity.pdbx_description
1 polymer ?
#
loop_
_entity_poly.entity_id
_entity_poly.type
_entity_poly.pdbx_seq_one_letter_code
_entity_poly.pdbx_strand_id
1 'polypeptide(L)'
;AITLAAYYMGIIPPVTNIAPWTMPTGLGAFFNTNGSVAALLVALFNLGIATLIYLPFVVVANKAQNAIDKEESEEDIANALKF
;
A
#
# COMPACT_ATOMS: atom_id res chain seq x y z
N ALA A 1 -15.01 -4.61 -1.58
CA ALA A 1 -15.78 -5.84 -1.88
C ALA A 1 -15.23 -7.07 -1.14
N ILE A 2 -13.92 -7.35 -1.20
CA ILE A 2 -13.30 -8.56 -0.63
C ILE A 2 -13.57 -8.72 0.88
N THR A 3 -13.33 -7.68 1.68
CA THR A 3 -13.58 -7.73 3.14
C THR A 3 -15.04 -7.97 3.48
N LEU A 4 -15.96 -7.34 2.74
CA LEU A 4 -17.40 -7.50 2.95
C LEU A 4 -17.87 -8.90 2.57
N ALA A 5 -17.36 -9.46 1.48
CA ALA A 5 -17.62 -10.83 1.08
C ALA A 5 -17.09 -11.83 2.13
N ALA A 6 -15.86 -11.63 2.62
CA ALA A 6 -15.29 -12.46 3.68
C ALA A 6 -16.11 -12.40 4.97
N TYR A 7 -16.69 -11.24 5.29
CA TYR A 7 -17.57 -11.08 6.44
C TYR A 7 -18.89 -11.86 6.27
N TYR A 8 -19.58 -11.68 5.15
CA TYR A 8 -20.84 -12.39 4.89
C TYR A 8 -20.66 -13.90 4.70
N MET A 9 -19.50 -14.34 4.23
CA MET A 9 -19.15 -15.77 4.13
C MET A 9 -18.73 -16.38 5.48
N GLY A 10 -18.70 -15.61 6.57
CA GLY A 10 -18.32 -16.08 7.90
C GLY A 10 -16.82 -16.38 8.06
N ILE A 11 -15.99 -15.92 7.12
CA ILE A 11 -14.53 -16.11 7.14
C ILE A 11 -13.89 -15.20 8.18
N ILE A 12 -14.39 -13.97 8.32
CA ILE A 12 -13.91 -13.01 9.32
C ILE A 12 -14.98 -12.73 10.38
N PRO A 13 -14.63 -12.71 11.68
CA PRO A 13 -15.57 -12.35 12.73
C PRO A 13 -15.97 -10.87 12.65
N PRO A 14 -17.07 -10.46 13.31
CA PRO A 14 -17.38 -9.05 13.50
C PRO A 14 -16.26 -8.33 14.26
N VAL A 15 -16.14 -7.03 14.00
CA VAL A 15 -15.25 -6.15 14.73
C VAL A 15 -15.79 -5.96 16.14
N THR A 16 -15.06 -6.46 17.14
CA THR A 16 -15.40 -6.37 18.56
C THR A 16 -14.65 -5.26 19.28
N ASN A 17 -13.50 -4.85 18.73
CA ASN A 17 -12.61 -3.85 19.31
C ASN A 17 -12.15 -2.88 18.24
N ILE A 18 -11.93 -1.62 18.61
CA ILE A 18 -11.37 -0.61 17.73
C ILE A 18 -9.93 -0.34 18.17
N ALA A 19 -8.98 -1.01 17.52
CA ALA A 19 -7.57 -0.72 17.69
C ALA A 19 -7.21 0.64 17.05
N PRO A 20 -6.13 1.30 17.52
CA PRO A 20 -5.65 2.54 16.93
C PRO A 20 -5.39 2.39 15.42
N TRP A 21 -5.74 3.41 14.64
CA TRP A 21 -5.55 3.42 13.18
C TRP A 21 -4.07 3.39 12.76
N THR A 22 -3.15 3.71 13.68
CA THR A 22 -1.71 3.62 13.49
C THR A 22 -1.16 2.21 13.64
N MET A 23 -1.99 1.24 14.03
CA MET A 23 -1.57 -0.15 14.17
C MET A 23 -1.27 -0.76 12.79
N PRO A 24 -0.14 -1.48 12.63
CA PRO A 24 0.24 -2.04 11.34
C PRO A 24 -0.79 -3.02 10.79
N THR A 25 -0.93 -3.03 9.46
CA THR A 25 -1.85 -3.88 8.70
C THR A 25 -1.67 -5.35 9.08
N GLY A 26 -2.78 -6.08 9.26
CA GLY A 26 -2.78 -7.45 9.76
C GLY A 26 -2.97 -7.53 11.27
N LEU A 27 -2.10 -6.87 12.05
CA LEU A 27 -2.24 -6.83 13.52
C LEU A 27 -3.50 -6.06 13.94
N GLY A 28 -3.78 -4.93 13.29
CA GLY A 28 -5.03 -4.19 13.49
C GLY A 28 -6.27 -5.06 13.26
N ALA A 29 -6.27 -5.86 12.19
CA ALA A 29 -7.40 -6.75 11.88
C ALA A 29 -7.54 -7.92 12.88
N PHE A 30 -6.42 -8.48 13.34
CA PHE A 30 -6.38 -9.51 14.37
C PHE A 30 -6.98 -9.02 15.69
N PHE A 31 -6.50 -7.89 16.21
CA PHE A 31 -7.00 -7.35 17.48
C PHE A 31 -8.43 -6.82 17.38
N ASN A 32 -8.82 -6.25 16.24
CA ASN A 32 -10.19 -5.80 16.02
C ASN A 32 -11.21 -6.93 16.04
N THR A 33 -10.80 -8.16 15.74
CA THR A 33 -11.66 -9.35 15.64
C THR A 33 -11.44 -10.36 16.78
N ASN A 34 -10.94 -9.88 17.92
CA ASN A 34 -10.67 -10.67 19.13
C ASN A 34 -9.68 -11.83 18.90
N GLY A 35 -8.66 -11.62 18.07
CA GLY A 35 -7.59 -12.57 17.82
C GLY A 35 -7.86 -13.56 16.67
N SER A 36 -8.63 -13.18 15.66
CA SER A 36 -8.85 -14.05 14.51
C SER A 36 -7.70 -14.03 13.51
N VAL A 37 -7.08 -15.19 13.30
CA VAL A 37 -6.04 -15.40 12.28
C VAL A 37 -6.60 -15.24 10.87
N ALA A 38 -7.86 -15.57 10.64
CA ALA A 38 -8.50 -15.38 9.33
C ALA A 38 -8.59 -13.90 8.95
N ALA A 39 -8.91 -13.02 9.91
CA ALA A 39 -8.94 -11.57 9.69
C ALA A 39 -7.54 -11.01 9.38
N LEU A 40 -6.50 -11.54 10.02
CA LEU A 40 -5.10 -11.19 9.73
C LEU A 40 -4.73 -11.55 8.28
N LEU A 41 -5.04 -12.77 7.84
CA LEU A 41 -4.73 -13.24 6.48
C LEU A 41 -5.47 -12.44 5.41
N VAL A 42 -6.77 -12.15 5.62
CA VAL A 42 -7.56 -11.32 4.70
C VAL A 42 -7.00 -9.90 4.62
N ALA A 43 -6.54 -9.33 5.74
CA ALA A 43 -5.91 -8.01 5.74
C ALA A 43 -4.58 -7.98 4.99
N LEU A 44 -3.73 -9.01 5.15
CA LEU A 44 -2.49 -9.13 4.38
C LEU A 44 -2.74 -9.37 2.89
N PHE A 45 -3.78 -10.15 2.55
CA PHE A 45 -4.18 -10.37 1.17
C PHE A 45 -4.66 -9.08 0.50
N ASN A 46 -5.47 -8.28 1.19
CA ASN A 46 -5.89 -6.96 0.72
C ASN A 46 -4.69 -6.02 0.53
N LEU A 47 -3.71 -6.06 1.44
CA LEU A 47 -2.48 -5.29 1.28
C LEU A 47 -1.73 -5.68 0.01
N GLY A 48 -1.55 -6.99 -0.23
CA GLY A 48 -0.90 -7.49 -1.44
C GLY A 48 -1.62 -7.04 -2.73
N ILE A 49 -2.95 -7.14 -2.77
CA ILE A 49 -3.75 -6.67 -3.91
C ILE A 49 -3.58 -5.15 -4.10
N ALA A 50 -3.67 -4.38 -3.02
CA ALA A 50 -3.49 -2.93 -3.08
C ALA A 50 -2.11 -2.58 -3.63
N THR A 51 -1.05 -3.26 -3.17
CA THR A 51 0.30 -3.09 -3.71
C THR A 51 0.37 -3.41 -5.20
N LEU A 52 -0.20 -4.53 -5.65
CA LEU A 52 -0.18 -4.91 -7.07
C LEU A 52 -0.93 -3.93 -7.97
N ILE A 53 -2.08 -3.43 -7.51
CA ILE A 53 -2.86 -2.43 -8.24
C ILE A 53 -2.11 -1.09 -8.30
N TYR A 54 -1.42 -0.72 -7.22
CA TYR A 54 -0.73 0.57 -7.13
C TYR A 54 0.66 0.55 -7.82
N LEU A 55 1.29 -0.61 -7.91
CA LEU A 55 2.63 -0.80 -8.51
C LEU A 55 2.80 -0.15 -9.90
N PRO A 56 1.91 -0.35 -10.89
CA PRO A 56 2.10 0.28 -12.21
C PRO A 56 2.13 1.82 -12.14
N PHE A 57 1.32 2.43 -11.27
CA PHE A 57 1.29 3.87 -11.09
C PHE A 57 2.58 4.38 -10.43
N VAL A 58 3.09 3.63 -9.44
CA VAL A 58 4.38 3.95 -8.79
C VAL A 58 5.53 3.86 -9.78
N VAL A 59 5.56 2.82 -10.63
CA VAL A 59 6.61 2.66 -11.64
C VAL A 59 6.59 3.81 -12.65
N VAL A 60 5.41 4.22 -13.12
CA VAL A 60 5.27 5.36 -14.05
C VAL A 60 5.69 6.67 -13.38
N ALA A 61 5.24 6.93 -12.15
CA ALA A 61 5.61 8.12 -11.39
C ALA A 61 7.13 8.18 -11.16
N ASN A 62 7.75 7.07 -10.74
CA ASN A 62 9.19 6.98 -10.56
C ASN A 62 9.95 7.18 -11.87
N LYS A 63 9.43 6.67 -13.01
CA LYS A 63 10.05 6.88 -14.33
C LYS A 63 9.98 8.34 -14.77
N ALA A 64 8.86 9.02 -14.53
CA ALA A 64 8.71 10.44 -14.84
C ALA A 64 9.68 11.30 -14.01
N GLN A 65 9.76 11.04 -12.69
CA GLN A 65 10.72 11.73 -11.81
C GLN A 65 12.16 11.51 -12.27
N ASN A 66 12.55 10.26 -12.55
CA ASN A 66 13.90 9.94 -13.02
C ASN A 66 14.26 10.56 -14.38
N ALA A 67 13.29 10.92 -15.22
CA ALA A 67 13.54 11.62 -16.47
C ALA A 67 13.80 13.11 -16.23
N ILE A 68 13.00 13.73 -15.36
CA ILE A 68 13.16 15.12 -14.92
C ILE A 68 14.53 15.31 -14.25
N ASP A 69 14.89 14.44 -13.30
CA ASP A 69 16.17 14.52 -12.58
C ASP A 69 17.39 14.42 -13.53
N LYS A 70 17.24 13.72 -14.67
CA LYS A 70 18.30 13.61 -15.69
C LYS A 70 18.39 14.85 -16.58
N GLU A 71 17.25 15.38 -17.02
CA GLU A 71 17.20 16.60 -17.84
C GLU A 71 17.76 17.80 -17.08
N GLU A 72 17.42 17.96 -15.79
CA GLU A 72 18.02 19.00 -14.93
C GLU A 72 19.55 18.82 -14.83
N SER A 73 20.02 17.58 -14.65
CA SER A 73 21.47 17.32 -14.56
C SER A 73 22.23 17.62 -15.87
N GLU A 74 21.63 17.35 -17.03
CA GLU A 74 22.27 17.59 -18.33
C GLU A 74 22.24 19.07 -18.73
N GLU A 75 21.14 19.78 -18.47
CA GLU A 75 21.06 21.24 -18.69
C GLU A 75 22.00 22.00 -17.76
N ASP A 76 22.08 21.63 -16.48
CA ASP A 76 22.96 22.29 -15.51
C ASP A 76 24.44 22.06 -15.85
N ILE A 77 24.82 20.84 -16.26
CA ILE A 77 26.19 20.55 -16.72
C ILE A 77 26.49 21.31 -18.02
N ALA A 78 25.56 21.34 -18.99
CA ALA A 78 25.77 22.06 -20.25
C ALA A 78 25.88 23.58 -20.07
N ASN A 79 25.10 24.15 -19.15
CA ASN A 79 25.21 25.57 -18.78
C ASN A 79 26.50 25.86 -18.02
N ALA A 80 26.95 24.96 -17.15
CA ALA A 80 28.23 25.06 -16.46
C ALA A 80 29.46 24.85 -17.36
N LEU A 81 29.31 24.26 -18.54
CA LEU A 81 30.38 24.07 -19.53
C LEU A 81 30.43 25.17 -20.61
N LYS A 82 29.45 26.08 -20.63
CA LYS A 82 29.38 27.21 -21.56
C LYS A 82 30.16 28.46 -21.13
N PHE A 83 31.02 28.36 -20.10
CA PHE A 83 31.92 29.46 -19.69
C PHE A 83 33.04 29.71 -20.71
#